data_AF-A0A0E9LRQ7-F1
#
_entry.id   AF-A0A0E9LRQ7-F1
#
_cell.length_a   1.000
_cell.length_b   1.000
_cell.length_c   1.000
_cell.angle_alpha   90.00
_cell.angle_beta   90.00
_cell.angle_gamma   90.00
#
_symmetry.space_group_name_H-M   'P 1'
#
loop_
_entity.id
_entity.type
_entity.pdbx_description
1 polymer ?
#
loop_
_entity_poly.entity_id
_entity_poly.type
_entity_poly.pdbx_seq_one_letter_code
_entity_poly.pdbx_strand_id
1 'polypeptide(L)'
;MKKTTYILLIVMTSLFSCKNENQGEKLTDRLIGVRWENSDLDFVGFDSTLIYVPIKDMYPTTCAFKYSVKSDTLIIINKTVNAYNLVDFQDTISYLKIKAEKGSVKLELLNNGAKELFNGFENFTFYNSNTIDRYSYYKEKDTACLEQINKAKEEIQNGIFVLCIHPRWPFRQEKEFVELLEKYGIKYKDLGPPPDVLPIERNCYRETMDYYIQKRFGKAFIDSLIKEADMLMVYNNRSEYIDYYACDERPHLPNSRPSYNDNMSAEVDLPIKKFRKEWKSSDGEDMFAVYRPFMDIGFHIDTTGEISNFHLNFFNPELDWNEKYKDQLFKLGVKRIKEDSIWIPGKILGIKVRTNNNVRIHFERKDK
;
A
#
# COMPACT_ATOMS: atom_id res chain seq x y z
N MET A 1 10.68 11.12 23.48
CA MET A 1 10.23 11.08 22.06
C MET A 1 10.93 9.92 21.37
N LYS A 2 10.16 8.96 20.83
CA LYS A 2 10.69 7.76 20.15
C LYS A 2 11.12 8.16 18.73
N LYS A 3 12.32 7.73 18.34
CA LYS A 3 13.00 8.06 17.08
C LYS A 3 12.73 6.96 16.04
N THR A 4 12.61 7.33 14.78
CA THR A 4 12.48 6.40 13.65
C THR A 4 13.76 6.45 12.82
N THR A 5 14.39 5.30 12.59
CA THR A 5 15.63 5.15 11.81
C THR A 5 15.30 4.34 10.55
N TYR A 6 15.84 4.73 9.39
CA TYR A 6 15.69 4.02 8.13
C TYR A 6 17.05 3.57 7.59
N ILE A 7 17.12 2.36 7.02
CA ILE A 7 18.33 1.77 6.40
C ILE A 7 18.07 1.61 4.91
N LEU A 8 19.02 2.03 4.05
CA LEU A 8 18.92 1.91 2.58
C LEU A 8 20.19 1.25 2.04
N LEU A 9 20.05 0.15 1.28
CA LEU A 9 21.17 -0.57 0.65
C LEU A 9 21.29 -0.21 -0.84
N ILE A 10 22.50 -0.15 -1.41
CA ILE A 10 22.73 -0.10 -2.86
C ILE A 10 23.86 -1.06 -3.20
N VAL A 11 23.68 -1.93 -4.20
CA VAL A 11 24.72 -2.85 -4.69
C VAL A 11 25.12 -2.49 -6.12
N MET A 12 26.39 -2.17 -6.33
CA MET A 12 27.02 -2.01 -7.64
C MET A 12 27.79 -3.29 -8.01
N THR A 13 27.65 -3.76 -9.26
CA THR A 13 28.31 -4.96 -9.76
C THR A 13 29.51 -4.61 -10.66
N SER A 14 30.62 -5.33 -10.48
CA SER A 14 31.65 -5.52 -11.51
C SER A 14 32.20 -6.96 -11.48
N LEU A 15 32.56 -7.43 -12.68
CA LEU A 15 32.77 -8.82 -13.11
C LEU A 15 34.07 -9.44 -12.58
N PHE A 16 34.07 -10.76 -12.31
CA PHE A 16 35.02 -11.72 -12.91
C PHE A 16 34.45 -13.15 -12.87
N SER A 17 34.70 -13.87 -13.96
CA SER A 17 34.29 -15.25 -14.24
C SER A 17 35.39 -16.23 -13.78
N CYS A 18 35.01 -17.38 -13.20
CA CYS A 18 35.60 -18.68 -13.54
C CYS A 18 34.79 -19.86 -12.97
N LYS A 19 34.94 -20.98 -13.69
CA LYS A 19 34.13 -22.21 -13.75
C LYS A 19 34.28 -23.17 -12.55
N ASN A 20 33.21 -23.97 -12.39
CA ASN A 20 33.08 -25.36 -11.91
C ASN A 20 33.71 -25.78 -10.57
N GLU A 21 32.88 -26.27 -9.63
CA GLU A 21 32.69 -27.72 -9.42
C GLU A 21 31.57 -28.07 -8.42
N ASN A 22 30.86 -29.14 -8.80
CA ASN A 22 30.09 -30.14 -8.05
C ASN A 22 28.82 -29.82 -7.23
N GLN A 23 27.84 -30.68 -7.53
CA GLN A 23 26.49 -30.78 -7.01
C GLN A 23 26.49 -31.24 -5.55
N GLY A 24 25.72 -30.53 -4.75
CA GLY A 24 25.27 -30.87 -3.40
C GLY A 24 24.53 -29.63 -2.91
N GLU A 25 23.23 -29.74 -2.65
CA GLU A 25 22.31 -28.62 -2.36
C GLU A 25 22.99 -27.44 -1.64
N LYS A 26 22.93 -26.25 -2.23
CA LYS A 26 23.53 -25.06 -1.62
C LYS A 26 22.78 -24.75 -0.34
N LEU A 27 23.52 -24.51 0.75
CA LEU A 27 22.99 -24.07 2.05
C LEU A 27 22.05 -22.85 1.94
N THR A 28 22.23 -22.06 0.88
CA THR A 28 21.45 -20.87 0.53
C THR A 28 20.01 -21.17 0.10
N ASP A 29 19.71 -22.41 -0.31
CA ASP A 29 18.37 -22.84 -0.74
C ASP A 29 17.42 -23.13 0.45
N ARG A 30 17.89 -22.99 1.71
CA ARG A 30 17.17 -23.43 2.93
C ARG A 30 16.96 -22.36 4.00
N LEU A 31 17.28 -21.10 3.75
CA LEU A 31 17.15 -20.02 4.74
C LEU A 31 15.91 -19.16 4.44
N ILE A 32 14.85 -19.31 5.25
CA ILE A 32 13.70 -18.39 5.30
C ILE A 32 13.51 -17.92 6.74
N GLY A 33 13.63 -16.60 6.95
CA GLY A 33 13.30 -15.93 8.20
C GLY A 33 14.38 -16.02 9.28
N VAL A 34 14.63 -14.88 9.94
CA VAL A 34 15.51 -14.76 11.12
C VAL A 34 14.62 -14.43 12.31
N ARG A 35 14.90 -15.04 13.47
CA ARG A 35 14.21 -14.76 14.72
C ARG A 35 15.17 -14.11 15.71
N TRP A 36 14.70 -13.07 16.39
CA TRP A 36 15.47 -12.26 17.31
C TRP A 36 14.90 -12.45 18.71
N GLU A 37 15.73 -12.80 19.68
CA GLU A 37 15.35 -12.73 21.10
C GLU A 37 15.80 -11.36 21.64
N ASN A 38 14.86 -10.62 22.24
CA ASN A 38 15.05 -9.30 22.87
C ASN A 38 15.31 -8.09 21.93
N SER A 39 14.49 -7.87 20.89
CA SER A 39 14.51 -6.62 20.10
C SER A 39 13.11 -6.10 19.71
N ASP A 40 12.95 -4.77 19.59
CA ASP A 40 11.75 -4.06 19.08
C ASP A 40 11.54 -4.21 17.54
N LEU A 41 12.02 -5.31 16.97
CA LEU A 41 12.32 -5.47 15.56
C LEU A 41 11.67 -6.77 15.08
N ASP A 42 10.57 -6.65 14.34
CA ASP A 42 9.59 -7.74 14.18
C ASP A 42 10.01 -8.80 13.14
N PHE A 43 10.74 -8.41 12.08
CA PHE A 43 11.08 -9.31 10.96
C PHE A 43 12.24 -8.74 10.12
N VAL A 44 13.03 -9.60 9.47
CA VAL A 44 13.93 -9.19 8.38
C VAL A 44 13.64 -10.08 7.17
N GLY A 45 13.16 -9.45 6.11
CA GLY A 45 12.90 -10.08 4.81
C GLY A 45 14.02 -9.77 3.83
N PHE A 46 14.40 -10.76 3.03
CA PHE A 46 15.39 -10.59 1.97
C PHE A 46 14.66 -10.38 0.64
N ASP A 47 14.76 -9.19 0.07
CA ASP A 47 14.35 -8.89 -1.30
C ASP A 47 15.56 -8.51 -2.15
N SER A 48 15.45 -8.78 -3.44
CA SER A 48 16.37 -8.47 -4.53
C SER A 48 17.15 -7.16 -4.31
N THR A 49 18.38 -7.32 -3.80
CA THR A 49 19.38 -6.26 -3.51
C THR A 49 19.05 -5.23 -2.42
N LEU A 50 17.98 -5.41 -1.62
CA LEU A 50 17.69 -4.54 -0.49
C LEU A 50 17.24 -5.33 0.75
N ILE A 51 17.87 -5.04 1.90
CA ILE A 51 17.42 -5.53 3.21
C ILE A 51 16.45 -4.49 3.76
N TYR A 52 15.19 -4.89 3.97
CA TYR A 52 14.23 -4.09 4.72
C TYR A 52 14.15 -4.64 6.15
N VAL A 53 14.36 -3.75 7.11
CA VAL A 53 14.23 -4.02 8.54
C VAL A 53 13.05 -3.19 9.06
N PRO A 54 11.83 -3.75 9.12
CA PRO A 54 10.73 -3.07 9.79
C PRO A 54 11.05 -2.88 11.27
N ILE A 55 11.19 -1.61 11.65
CA ILE A 55 10.96 -1.16 13.02
C ILE A 55 9.48 -0.81 13.07
N LYS A 56 8.82 -1.18 14.17
CA LYS A 56 7.39 -0.99 14.45
C LYS A 56 6.74 0.17 13.68
N ASP A 57 5.65 -0.17 12.97
CA ASP A 57 4.81 0.65 12.07
C ASP A 57 5.23 0.67 10.58
N MET A 58 4.67 -0.25 9.77
CA MET A 58 4.11 -0.04 8.40
C MET A 58 4.32 -1.19 7.36
N TYR A 59 3.19 -1.57 6.74
CA TYR A 59 2.90 -2.29 5.47
C TYR A 59 3.37 -3.75 5.18
N PRO A 60 2.48 -4.59 4.60
CA PRO A 60 2.84 -5.89 4.00
C PRO A 60 2.69 -5.91 2.46
N THR A 61 3.78 -6.17 1.73
CA THR A 61 3.73 -6.74 0.36
C THR A 61 4.98 -7.61 0.14
N THR A 62 4.82 -8.85 -0.36
CA THR A 62 5.93 -9.80 -0.60
C THR A 62 5.88 -10.41 -1.99
N CYS A 63 7.00 -10.39 -2.72
CA CYS A 63 7.26 -11.20 -3.91
C CYS A 63 8.52 -12.07 -3.68
N ALA A 64 8.67 -13.19 -4.42
CA ALA A 64 9.74 -14.17 -4.20
C ALA A 64 10.83 -14.12 -5.27
N PHE A 65 12.10 -14.17 -4.85
CA PHE A 65 13.27 -14.39 -5.73
C PHE A 65 14.28 -15.40 -5.14
N LYS A 66 15.15 -15.90 -6.01
CA LYS A 66 16.18 -16.93 -5.76
C LYS A 66 17.56 -16.29 -5.91
N TYR A 67 18.46 -16.45 -4.94
CA TYR A 67 19.81 -15.88 -4.97
C TYR A 67 20.90 -16.95 -4.82
N SER A 68 22.10 -16.67 -5.35
CA SER A 68 23.32 -17.44 -5.12
C SER A 68 24.30 -16.52 -4.39
N VAL A 69 24.63 -16.83 -3.14
CA VAL A 69 25.68 -16.12 -2.38
C VAL A 69 27.02 -16.39 -3.07
N LYS A 70 27.55 -15.39 -3.78
CA LYS A 70 28.92 -15.41 -4.32
C LYS A 70 29.91 -14.59 -3.46
N SER A 71 29.43 -13.96 -2.39
CA SER A 71 30.23 -13.19 -1.43
C SER A 71 29.77 -13.53 -0.02
N ASP A 72 30.70 -13.88 0.87
CA ASP A 72 30.43 -14.10 2.29
C ASP A 72 30.34 -12.78 3.08
N THR A 73 30.40 -11.63 2.41
CA THR A 73 30.43 -10.31 3.04
C THR A 73 29.24 -9.46 2.58
N LEU A 74 28.53 -8.87 3.55
CA LEU A 74 27.36 -8.02 3.42
C LEU A 74 27.70 -6.60 3.87
N ILE A 75 27.31 -5.61 3.07
CA ILE A 75 27.60 -4.19 3.31
C ILE A 75 26.28 -3.48 3.58
N ILE A 76 26.15 -2.87 4.76
CA ILE A 76 24.99 -2.07 5.15
C ILE A 76 25.40 -0.60 5.18
N ILE A 77 24.67 0.25 4.47
CA ILE A 77 24.90 1.70 4.48
C ILE A 77 23.83 2.32 5.38
N ASN A 78 24.26 2.89 6.50
CA ASN A 78 23.38 3.59 7.42
C ASN A 78 23.36 5.06 7.03
N LYS A 79 22.21 5.54 6.54
CA LYS A 79 22.02 6.95 6.17
C LYS A 79 21.09 7.63 7.15
N THR A 80 21.54 8.71 7.75
CA THR A 80 20.71 9.51 8.65
C THR A 80 19.85 10.46 7.81
N VAL A 81 18.56 10.20 7.69
CA VAL A 81 17.63 11.19 7.08
C VAL A 81 17.18 12.15 8.17
N ASN A 82 17.88 13.28 8.31
CA ASN A 82 17.56 14.32 9.28
C ASN A 82 16.24 15.01 8.91
N ALA A 83 15.14 14.61 9.55
CA ALA A 83 13.91 15.41 9.52
C ALA A 83 13.99 16.59 10.52
N TYR A 84 14.86 16.54 11.55
CA TYR A 84 15.04 17.62 12.52
C TYR A 84 16.49 17.67 13.05
N ASN A 85 17.12 18.84 12.91
CA ASN A 85 18.52 19.15 13.25
C ASN A 85 18.85 19.07 14.76
N LEU A 86 18.92 17.88 15.36
CA LEU A 86 19.26 17.78 16.79
C LEU A 86 20.35 16.76 17.17
N VAL A 87 20.87 15.92 16.28
CA VAL A 87 22.13 15.18 16.49
C VAL A 87 22.77 14.85 15.13
N ASP A 88 24.04 15.23 14.93
CA ASP A 88 24.85 14.78 13.79
C ASP A 88 25.28 13.32 14.02
N PHE A 89 24.67 12.38 13.29
CA PHE A 89 25.26 11.06 13.11
C PHE A 89 25.96 11.03 11.75
N GLN A 90 27.26 10.72 11.74
CA GLN A 90 28.00 10.47 10.50
C GLN A 90 27.41 9.24 9.82
N ASP A 91 27.20 9.31 8.50
CA ASP A 91 26.88 8.15 7.69
C ASP A 91 27.90 7.04 7.96
N THR A 92 27.44 5.87 8.40
CA THR A 92 28.31 4.73 8.69
C THR A 92 28.05 3.61 7.71
N ILE A 93 29.11 3.05 7.16
CA ILE A 93 29.04 1.79 6.41
C ILE A 93 29.39 0.68 7.40
N SER A 94 28.54 -0.34 7.50
CA SER A 94 28.73 -1.52 8.35
C SER A 94 29.04 -2.73 7.48
N TYR A 95 30.11 -3.44 7.79
CA TYR A 95 30.51 -4.66 7.08
C TYR A 95 30.23 -5.89 7.96
N LEU A 96 29.54 -6.88 7.41
CA LEU A 96 29.18 -8.12 8.09
C LEU A 96 29.69 -9.31 7.28
N LYS A 97 30.37 -10.26 7.90
CA LYS A 97 30.77 -11.52 7.25
C LYS A 97 29.89 -12.67 7.72
N ILE A 98 29.28 -13.38 6.77
CA ILE A 98 28.41 -14.53 6.98
C ILE A 98 29.27 -15.79 6.97
N LYS A 99 29.45 -16.42 8.14
CA LYS A 99 30.11 -17.72 8.28
C LYS A 99 29.04 -18.81 8.41
N ALA A 100 29.04 -19.77 7.50
CA ALA A 100 28.24 -20.97 7.64
C ALA A 100 28.88 -21.91 8.67
N GLU A 101 28.11 -22.34 9.66
CA GLU A 101 28.48 -23.37 10.63
C GLU A 101 27.51 -24.55 10.50
N LYS A 102 27.83 -25.70 11.11
CA LYS A 102 27.01 -26.90 10.97
C LYS A 102 25.66 -26.70 11.68
N GLY A 103 24.63 -26.37 10.90
CA GLY A 103 23.26 -26.16 11.37
C GLY A 103 22.93 -24.72 11.78
N SER A 104 23.87 -23.78 11.61
CA SER A 104 23.71 -22.37 11.94
C SER A 104 24.47 -21.47 10.96
N VAL A 105 24.19 -20.18 11.01
CA VAL A 105 24.97 -19.14 10.34
C VAL A 105 25.41 -18.16 11.41
N LYS A 106 26.66 -17.71 11.37
CA LYS A 106 27.21 -16.70 12.28
C LYS A 106 27.52 -15.42 11.49
N LEU A 107 27.19 -14.26 12.06
CA LEU A 107 27.62 -12.97 11.52
C LEU A 107 28.85 -12.50 12.29
N GLU A 108 29.90 -12.13 11.56
CA GLU A 108 31.10 -11.51 12.08
C GLU A 108 31.07 -10.01 11.73
N LEU A 109 31.15 -9.16 12.75
CA LEU A 109 31.08 -7.70 12.62
C LEU A 109 32.46 -7.18 12.23
N LEU A 110 32.65 -6.82 10.96
CA LEU A 110 33.98 -6.55 10.39
C LEU A 110 34.50 -5.13 10.66
N ASN A 111 33.66 -4.21 11.12
CA ASN A 111 34.08 -2.84 11.44
C ASN A 111 33.29 -2.20 12.58
N ASN A 112 33.72 -1.02 13.02
CA ASN A 112 33.12 -0.33 14.15
C ASN A 112 31.66 0.09 13.88
N GLY A 113 31.31 0.47 12.65
CA GLY A 113 29.91 0.74 12.29
C GLY A 113 29.00 -0.47 12.52
N ALA A 114 29.45 -1.68 12.11
CA ALA A 114 28.72 -2.91 12.39
C ALA A 114 28.68 -3.23 13.89
N LYS A 115 29.80 -3.03 14.61
CA LYS A 115 29.85 -3.26 16.07
C LYS A 115 28.96 -2.32 16.86
N GLU A 116 28.82 -1.07 16.42
CA GLU A 116 27.96 -0.07 17.04
C GLU A 116 26.48 -0.35 16.73
N LEU A 117 26.15 -0.63 15.46
CA LEU A 117 24.80 -0.97 15.03
C LEU A 117 24.26 -2.25 15.66
N PHE A 118 25.13 -3.24 15.84
CA PHE A 118 24.79 -4.55 16.42
C PHE A 118 25.36 -4.73 17.84
N ASN A 119 25.61 -3.63 18.55
CA ASN A 119 26.08 -3.69 19.93
C ASN A 119 25.03 -4.40 20.81
N GLY A 120 25.43 -5.46 21.52
CA GLY A 120 24.50 -6.33 22.27
C GLY A 120 24.00 -7.56 21.50
N PHE A 121 24.36 -7.73 20.22
CA PHE A 121 23.99 -8.88 19.39
C PHE A 121 25.20 -9.75 19.01
N GLU A 122 25.95 -10.20 20.01
CA GLU A 122 27.28 -10.83 19.82
C GLU A 122 27.23 -12.22 19.16
N ASN A 123 26.07 -12.90 19.17
CA ASN A 123 25.89 -14.20 18.52
C ASN A 123 24.53 -14.28 17.81
N PHE A 124 24.56 -14.49 16.50
CA PHE A 124 23.39 -14.84 15.70
C PHE A 124 23.38 -16.34 15.47
N THR A 125 22.25 -17.00 15.75
CA THR A 125 22.03 -18.39 15.36
C THR A 125 20.83 -18.43 14.41
N PHE A 126 21.10 -18.67 13.13
CA PHE A 126 20.06 -18.87 12.14
C PHE A 126 19.64 -20.33 12.19
N TYR A 127 18.38 -20.58 12.52
CA TYR A 127 17.84 -21.93 12.50
C TYR A 127 17.31 -22.27 11.11
N ASN A 128 17.53 -23.52 10.70
CA ASN A 128 16.96 -24.06 9.47
C ASN A 128 15.42 -24.04 9.56
N SER A 129 14.77 -23.28 8.67
CA SER A 129 13.32 -23.03 8.71
C SER A 129 12.46 -24.26 8.42
N ASN A 130 13.07 -25.37 8.01
CA ASN A 130 12.36 -26.63 7.75
C ASN A 130 11.99 -27.39 9.03
N THR A 131 12.54 -27.02 10.19
CA THR A 131 12.28 -27.72 11.47
C THR A 131 11.69 -26.83 12.57
N ILE A 132 11.69 -25.50 12.39
CA ILE A 132 10.93 -24.63 13.28
C ILE A 132 9.49 -24.63 12.78
N ASP A 133 8.63 -25.38 13.47
CA ASP A 133 7.19 -25.19 13.42
C ASP A 133 6.96 -23.67 13.56
N ARG A 134 6.49 -23.00 12.49
CA ARG A 134 6.20 -21.55 12.46
C ARG A 134 5.30 -21.16 13.64
N TYR A 135 4.62 -22.14 14.23
CA TYR A 135 3.73 -22.00 15.35
C TYR A 135 4.31 -22.37 16.73
N SER A 136 5.59 -22.73 16.82
CA SER A 136 6.27 -23.09 18.08
C SER A 136 6.22 -21.98 19.13
N TYR A 137 6.15 -20.71 18.72
CA TYR A 137 5.93 -19.57 19.63
C TYR A 137 4.53 -19.55 20.26
N TYR A 138 3.51 -19.96 19.51
CA TYR A 138 2.11 -19.83 19.93
C TYR A 138 1.67 -20.96 20.86
N LYS A 139 2.45 -22.05 20.93
CA LYS A 139 2.14 -23.22 21.78
C LYS A 139 2.09 -22.90 23.27
N GLU A 140 2.72 -21.81 23.73
CA GLU A 140 2.85 -21.55 25.17
C GLU A 140 2.03 -20.36 25.70
N LYS A 141 1.52 -19.43 24.87
CA LYS A 141 0.89 -18.18 25.38
C LYS A 141 -0.32 -17.61 24.63
N ASP A 142 -0.72 -18.13 23.46
CA ASP A 142 -1.83 -17.56 22.67
C ASP A 142 -2.82 -18.65 22.22
N THR A 143 -3.81 -18.94 23.08
CA THR A 143 -4.82 -19.98 22.83
C THR A 143 -5.76 -19.61 21.68
N ALA A 144 -6.06 -18.33 21.48
CA ALA A 144 -6.95 -17.86 20.43
C ALA A 144 -6.35 -18.08 19.03
N CYS A 145 -5.05 -17.80 18.87
CA CYS A 145 -4.33 -18.09 17.63
C CYS A 145 -4.26 -19.60 17.35
N LEU A 146 -4.04 -20.41 18.40
CA LEU A 146 -4.00 -21.87 18.26
C LEU A 146 -5.33 -22.46 17.78
N GLU A 147 -6.45 -22.00 18.34
CA GLU A 147 -7.80 -22.39 17.90
C GLU A 147 -8.03 -22.03 16.42
N GLN A 148 -7.66 -20.81 16.02
CA GLN A 148 -7.75 -20.35 14.63
C GLN A 148 -6.92 -21.22 13.66
N ILE A 149 -5.69 -21.58 14.05
CA ILE A 149 -4.82 -22.45 13.24
C ILE A 149 -5.43 -23.85 13.12
N ASN A 150 -5.94 -24.41 14.22
CA ASN A 150 -6.53 -25.74 14.22
C ASN A 150 -7.78 -25.78 13.33
N LYS A 151 -8.65 -24.78 13.43
CA LYS A 151 -9.80 -24.62 12.54
C LYS A 151 -9.38 -24.53 11.08
N ALA A 152 -8.37 -23.71 10.76
CA ALA A 152 -7.88 -23.59 9.39
C ALA A 152 -7.36 -24.94 8.86
N LYS A 153 -6.58 -25.68 9.67
CA LYS A 153 -6.06 -27.00 9.31
C LYS A 153 -7.17 -28.03 9.08
N GLU A 154 -8.21 -28.04 9.91
CA GLU A 154 -9.38 -28.92 9.74
C GLU A 154 -10.10 -28.64 8.41
N GLU A 155 -10.38 -27.38 8.11
CA GLU A 155 -11.02 -26.99 6.85
C GLU A 155 -10.15 -27.37 5.63
N ILE A 156 -8.84 -27.13 5.70
CA ILE A 156 -7.88 -27.52 4.64
C ILE A 156 -7.85 -29.04 4.45
N GLN A 157 -7.90 -29.83 5.53
CA GLN A 157 -7.99 -31.30 5.45
C GLN A 157 -9.27 -31.76 4.77
N ASN A 158 -10.37 -31.04 4.96
CA ASN A 158 -11.64 -31.27 4.29
C ASN A 158 -11.70 -30.69 2.85
N GLY A 159 -10.57 -30.17 2.34
CA GLY A 159 -10.46 -29.61 1.00
C GLY A 159 -11.07 -28.20 0.85
N ILE A 160 -11.43 -27.55 1.95
CA ILE A 160 -12.02 -26.21 1.98
C ILE A 160 -10.90 -25.18 2.12
N PHE A 161 -10.82 -24.26 1.16
CA PHE A 161 -9.90 -23.13 1.18
C PHE A 161 -10.71 -21.84 1.31
N VAL A 162 -10.25 -20.92 2.16
CA VAL A 162 -10.92 -19.62 2.39
C VAL A 162 -9.91 -18.50 2.26
N LEU A 163 -10.07 -17.63 1.27
CA LEU A 163 -9.29 -16.42 1.13
C LEU A 163 -9.96 -15.29 1.92
N CYS A 164 -9.24 -14.75 2.91
CA CYS A 164 -9.73 -13.63 3.70
C CYS A 164 -9.08 -12.32 3.25
N ILE A 165 -9.89 -11.34 2.84
CA ILE A 165 -9.39 -10.03 2.37
C ILE A 165 -9.95 -8.93 3.27
N HIS A 166 -9.10 -7.96 3.62
CA HIS A 166 -9.54 -6.65 4.09
C HIS A 166 -9.56 -5.72 2.87
N PRO A 167 -10.70 -5.53 2.20
CA PRO A 167 -10.74 -4.70 1.01
C PRO A 167 -10.40 -3.26 1.41
N ARG A 168 -9.34 -2.71 0.80
CA ARG A 168 -9.15 -1.26 0.79
C ARG A 168 -10.12 -0.70 -0.24
N TRP A 169 -10.95 0.23 0.22
CA TRP A 169 -11.98 0.83 -0.62
C TRP A 169 -11.37 1.61 -1.80
N PRO A 170 -11.87 1.42 -3.03
CA PRO A 170 -12.75 0.34 -3.52
C PRO A 170 -11.97 -0.91 -4.00
N PHE A 171 -12.46 -2.12 -3.70
CA PHE A 171 -12.02 -3.37 -4.35
C PHE A 171 -12.81 -3.58 -5.65
N ARG A 172 -12.48 -2.77 -6.67
CA ARG A 172 -13.27 -2.55 -7.89
C ARG A 172 -13.68 -3.80 -8.68
N GLN A 173 -12.89 -4.86 -8.61
CA GLN A 173 -13.03 -6.10 -9.36
C GLN A 173 -13.55 -7.26 -8.49
N GLU A 174 -14.09 -6.96 -7.31
CA GLU A 174 -14.51 -7.95 -6.32
C GLU A 174 -15.44 -9.01 -6.92
N LYS A 175 -16.45 -8.59 -7.70
CA LYS A 175 -17.41 -9.50 -8.31
C LYS A 175 -16.71 -10.55 -9.19
N GLU A 176 -15.92 -10.10 -10.17
CA GLU A 176 -15.17 -10.98 -11.07
C GLU A 176 -14.14 -11.83 -10.31
N PHE A 177 -13.53 -11.27 -9.28
CA PHE A 177 -12.54 -11.97 -8.46
C PHE A 177 -13.16 -13.10 -7.63
N VAL A 178 -14.32 -12.88 -7.02
CA VAL A 178 -15.06 -13.92 -6.29
C VAL A 178 -15.48 -15.04 -7.22
N GLU A 179 -16.03 -14.72 -8.39
CA GLU A 179 -16.39 -15.72 -9.41
C GLU A 179 -15.17 -16.54 -9.88
N LEU A 180 -14.00 -15.93 -9.98
CA LEU A 180 -12.76 -16.65 -10.28
C LEU A 180 -12.35 -17.59 -9.14
N LEU A 181 -12.37 -17.13 -7.88
CA LEU A 181 -12.02 -17.97 -6.72
C LEU A 181 -12.91 -19.22 -6.62
N GLU A 182 -14.21 -19.08 -6.89
CA GLU A 182 -15.17 -20.19 -6.85
C GLU A 182 -14.80 -21.30 -7.85
N LYS A 183 -14.30 -20.95 -9.05
CA LYS A 183 -13.83 -21.93 -10.05
C LYS A 183 -12.66 -22.76 -9.56
N TYR A 184 -11.88 -22.26 -8.60
CA TYR A 184 -10.77 -22.98 -7.96
C TYR A 184 -11.16 -23.61 -6.62
N GLY A 185 -12.44 -23.57 -6.24
CA GLY A 185 -12.93 -24.12 -4.97
C GLY A 185 -12.45 -23.34 -3.75
N ILE A 186 -12.12 -22.05 -3.91
CA ILE A 186 -11.71 -21.16 -2.82
C ILE A 186 -12.90 -20.26 -2.47
N LYS A 187 -13.29 -20.26 -1.19
CA LYS A 187 -14.32 -19.36 -0.70
C LYS A 187 -13.72 -17.98 -0.43
N TYR A 188 -14.49 -16.94 -0.71
CA TYR A 188 -14.14 -15.57 -0.34
C TYR A 188 -14.73 -15.20 1.01
N LYS A 189 -13.94 -14.50 1.84
CA LYS A 189 -14.38 -13.92 3.10
C LYS A 189 -13.92 -12.47 3.20
N ASP A 190 -14.88 -11.56 3.09
CA ASP A 190 -14.68 -10.15 3.40
C ASP A 190 -14.52 -9.97 4.92
N LEU A 191 -13.41 -9.36 5.33
CA LEU A 191 -13.13 -9.01 6.72
C LEU A 191 -13.49 -7.55 7.06
N GLY A 192 -14.06 -6.81 6.11
CA GLY A 192 -14.32 -5.38 6.21
C GLY A 192 -13.05 -4.54 6.09
N PRO A 193 -13.18 -3.20 6.18
CA PRO A 193 -12.03 -2.32 6.21
C PRO A 193 -11.13 -2.69 7.40
N PRO A 194 -9.79 -2.57 7.25
CA PRO A 194 -8.90 -2.77 8.38
C PRO A 194 -9.26 -1.75 9.49
N PRO A 195 -9.20 -2.13 10.78
CA PRO A 195 -9.48 -1.18 11.86
C PRO A 195 -8.51 -0.01 11.82
N ASP A 196 -9.03 1.23 11.84
CA ASP A 196 -8.25 2.48 11.74
C ASP A 196 -7.27 2.67 12.92
N VAL A 197 -7.62 2.09 14.06
CA VAL A 197 -6.85 2.13 15.30
C VAL A 197 -7.07 0.80 16.01
N LEU A 198 -6.05 -0.06 16.05
CA LEU A 198 -5.79 -1.14 17.03
C LEU A 198 -4.74 -2.08 16.42
N PRO A 199 -3.90 -2.77 17.23
CA PRO A 199 -3.12 -3.87 16.71
C PRO A 199 -4.13 -4.88 16.17
N ILE A 200 -4.08 -5.14 14.86
CA ILE A 200 -4.87 -6.21 14.25
C ILE A 200 -4.61 -7.44 15.12
N GLU A 201 -5.61 -7.88 15.90
CA GLU A 201 -5.54 -9.18 16.55
C GLU A 201 -5.12 -10.15 15.45
N ARG A 202 -3.93 -10.75 15.57
CA ARG A 202 -3.32 -11.47 14.46
C ARG A 202 -4.30 -12.54 14.01
N ASN A 203 -4.79 -12.41 12.79
CA ASN A 203 -5.75 -13.35 12.20
C ASN A 203 -4.98 -14.58 11.73
N CYS A 204 -4.58 -15.43 12.68
CA CYS A 204 -3.82 -16.65 12.43
C CYS A 204 -4.54 -17.63 11.50
N TYR A 205 -5.88 -17.58 11.48
CA TYR A 205 -6.68 -18.33 10.52
C TYR A 205 -6.38 -17.90 9.08
N ARG A 206 -6.45 -16.58 8.80
CA ARG A 206 -6.11 -16.01 7.49
C ARG A 206 -4.69 -16.37 7.08
N GLU A 207 -3.70 -16.15 7.95
CA GLU A 207 -2.30 -16.45 7.61
C GLU A 207 -2.08 -17.93 7.28
N THR A 208 -2.78 -18.82 7.99
CA THR A 208 -2.72 -20.26 7.75
C THR A 208 -3.36 -20.62 6.41
N MET A 209 -4.55 -20.08 6.12
CA MET A 209 -5.21 -20.27 4.83
C MET A 209 -4.37 -19.75 3.66
N ASP A 210 -3.87 -18.52 3.75
CA ASP A 210 -3.04 -17.89 2.72
C ASP A 210 -1.80 -18.74 2.41
N TYR A 211 -1.13 -19.28 3.44
CA TYR A 211 0.00 -20.18 3.27
C TYR A 211 -0.37 -21.44 2.49
N TYR A 212 -1.48 -22.10 2.83
CA TYR A 212 -1.88 -23.34 2.15
C TYR A 212 -2.44 -23.11 0.74
N ILE A 213 -3.12 -21.98 0.51
CA ILE A 213 -3.49 -21.53 -0.84
C ILE A 213 -2.23 -21.36 -1.69
N GLN A 214 -1.24 -20.60 -1.20
CA GLN A 214 0.02 -20.40 -1.92
C GLN A 214 0.80 -21.70 -2.14
N LYS A 215 0.77 -22.62 -1.16
CA LYS A 215 1.41 -23.94 -1.28
C LYS A 215 0.74 -24.79 -2.36
N ARG A 216 -0.59 -24.71 -2.50
CA ARG A 216 -1.37 -25.50 -3.46
C ARG A 216 -1.32 -24.93 -4.87
N PHE A 217 -1.46 -23.62 -5.02
CA PHE A 217 -1.65 -22.97 -6.32
C PHE A 217 -0.45 -22.13 -6.78
N GLY A 218 0.51 -21.89 -5.90
CA GLY A 218 1.69 -21.06 -6.16
C GLY A 218 1.57 -19.66 -5.54
N LYS A 219 2.72 -19.04 -5.27
CA LYS A 219 2.80 -17.74 -4.57
C LYS A 219 2.12 -16.59 -5.32
N ALA A 220 2.19 -16.60 -6.64
CA ALA A 220 1.63 -15.54 -7.49
C ALA A 220 0.15 -15.78 -7.89
N PHE A 221 -0.47 -16.85 -7.38
CA PHE A 221 -1.80 -17.27 -7.82
C PHE A 221 -2.87 -16.22 -7.54
N ILE A 222 -2.96 -15.72 -6.32
CA ILE A 222 -3.95 -14.70 -5.95
C ILE A 222 -3.76 -13.41 -6.77
N ASP A 223 -2.52 -12.94 -6.91
CA ASP A 223 -2.21 -11.75 -7.72
C ASP A 223 -2.61 -11.95 -9.19
N SER A 224 -2.41 -13.16 -9.72
CA SER A 224 -2.84 -13.50 -11.09
C SER A 224 -4.35 -13.44 -11.25
N LEU A 225 -5.12 -13.93 -10.27
CA LEU A 225 -6.58 -13.86 -10.28
C LEU A 225 -7.09 -12.42 -10.13
N ILE A 226 -6.45 -11.59 -9.31
CA ILE A 226 -6.79 -10.17 -9.17
C ILE A 226 -6.60 -9.44 -10.51
N LYS A 227 -5.49 -9.70 -11.22
CA LYS A 227 -5.24 -9.13 -12.54
C LYS A 227 -6.23 -9.62 -13.59
N GLU A 228 -6.57 -10.90 -13.56
CA GLU A 228 -7.59 -11.48 -14.44
C GLU A 228 -8.98 -10.87 -14.17
N ALA A 229 -9.34 -10.70 -12.90
CA ALA A 229 -10.57 -10.05 -12.49
C ALA A 229 -10.64 -8.60 -12.99
N ASP A 230 -9.56 -7.82 -12.91
CA ASP A 230 -9.51 -6.45 -13.48
C ASP A 230 -9.77 -6.46 -15.00
N MET A 231 -9.16 -7.40 -15.73
CA MET A 231 -9.39 -7.52 -17.18
C MET A 231 -10.84 -7.89 -17.51
N LEU A 232 -11.43 -8.82 -16.76
CA LEU A 232 -12.84 -9.23 -16.92
C LEU A 232 -13.78 -8.08 -16.57
N MET A 233 -13.52 -7.36 -15.48
CA MET A 233 -14.31 -6.22 -15.05
C MET A 233 -14.30 -5.13 -16.12
N VAL A 234 -13.14 -4.76 -16.66
CA VAL A 234 -13.05 -3.79 -17.77
C VAL A 234 -13.78 -4.28 -19.02
N TYR A 235 -13.72 -5.58 -19.34
CA TYR A 235 -14.40 -6.15 -20.49
C TYR A 235 -15.93 -6.15 -20.33
N ASN A 236 -16.43 -6.56 -19.17
CA ASN A 236 -17.85 -6.66 -18.87
C ASN A 236 -18.51 -5.28 -18.74
N ASN A 237 -17.77 -4.29 -18.24
CA ASN A 237 -18.27 -2.94 -17.96
C ASN A 237 -17.95 -1.92 -19.07
N ARG A 238 -17.67 -2.36 -20.30
CA ARG A 238 -17.36 -1.45 -21.43
C ARG A 238 -18.46 -0.41 -21.71
N SER A 239 -19.71 -0.76 -21.44
CA SER A 239 -20.86 0.13 -21.60
C SER A 239 -21.20 0.93 -20.35
N GLU A 240 -20.62 0.59 -19.20
CA GLU A 240 -20.91 1.23 -17.92
C GLU A 240 -19.91 2.34 -17.59
N TYR A 241 -20.24 3.18 -16.62
CA TYR A 241 -19.36 4.23 -16.14
C TYR A 241 -18.74 3.79 -14.82
N ILE A 242 -17.42 3.65 -14.81
CA ILE A 242 -16.66 3.27 -13.62
C ILE A 242 -16.39 4.51 -12.79
N ASP A 243 -16.52 4.44 -11.48
CA ASP A 243 -16.19 5.58 -10.63
C ASP A 243 -14.73 6.02 -10.82
N TYR A 244 -14.51 7.33 -10.98
CA TYR A 244 -13.19 7.89 -11.28
C TYR A 244 -12.10 7.47 -10.30
N TYR A 245 -12.45 7.31 -9.02
CA TYR A 245 -11.51 6.92 -7.97
C TYR A 245 -11.11 5.45 -7.99
N ALA A 246 -11.80 4.61 -8.78
CA ALA A 246 -11.46 3.20 -9.00
C ALA A 246 -10.46 3.00 -10.15
N CYS A 247 -10.09 4.04 -10.89
CA CYS A 247 -9.12 3.96 -11.99
C CYS A 247 -7.67 3.93 -11.48
N ASP A 248 -6.78 3.24 -12.20
CA ASP A 248 -5.32 3.30 -11.96
C ASP A 248 -4.77 4.69 -12.31
N GLU A 249 -5.23 5.23 -13.45
CA GLU A 249 -5.03 6.62 -13.84
C GLU A 249 -6.41 7.31 -13.84
N ARG A 250 -6.59 8.31 -12.97
CA ARG A 250 -7.83 9.07 -12.91
C ARG A 250 -8.04 9.93 -14.16
N PRO A 251 -9.30 10.18 -14.57
CA PRO A 251 -9.57 11.19 -15.59
C PRO A 251 -9.07 12.56 -15.13
N HIS A 252 -8.56 13.35 -16.06
CA HIS A 252 -7.95 14.64 -15.74
C HIS A 252 -7.95 15.58 -16.94
N LEU A 253 -7.67 16.87 -16.72
CA LEU A 253 -7.51 17.85 -17.80
C LEU A 253 -6.18 17.63 -18.54
N PRO A 254 -6.08 17.94 -19.85
CA PRO A 254 -4.89 17.69 -20.67
C PRO A 254 -3.58 18.25 -20.13
N ASN A 255 -3.63 19.36 -19.39
CA ASN A 255 -2.48 20.05 -18.82
C ASN A 255 -2.37 19.88 -17.30
N SER A 256 -3.14 18.96 -16.72
CA SER A 256 -3.08 18.60 -15.31
C SER A 256 -2.42 17.24 -15.15
N ARG A 257 -1.76 17.02 -14.01
CA ARG A 257 -1.35 15.66 -13.65
C ARG A 257 -2.59 14.89 -13.21
N PRO A 258 -2.67 13.57 -13.45
CA PRO A 258 -3.62 12.71 -12.75
C PRO A 258 -3.34 12.88 -11.27
N SER A 259 -4.21 13.60 -10.56
CA SER A 259 -4.01 13.95 -9.16
C SER A 259 -5.31 13.78 -8.40
N TYR A 260 -5.22 13.76 -7.08
CA TYR A 260 -6.40 13.71 -6.21
C TYR A 260 -7.13 15.06 -6.10
N ASN A 261 -6.58 16.11 -6.71
CA ASN A 261 -7.07 17.48 -6.57
C ASN A 261 -7.93 17.87 -7.77
N ASP A 262 -9.17 17.39 -7.78
CA ASP A 262 -10.19 17.73 -8.79
C ASP A 262 -10.92 19.05 -8.44
N ASN A 263 -10.24 19.95 -7.72
CA ASN A 263 -10.77 21.26 -7.36
C ASN A 263 -10.62 22.24 -8.53
N MET A 264 -11.69 22.97 -8.80
CA MET A 264 -11.75 24.08 -9.74
C MET A 264 -12.27 25.32 -9.04
N SER A 265 -11.97 26.49 -9.62
CA SER A 265 -12.57 27.76 -9.21
C SER A 265 -13.40 28.34 -10.35
N ALA A 266 -14.53 28.94 -9.99
CA ALA A 266 -15.41 29.66 -10.90
C ALA A 266 -15.72 31.06 -10.36
N GLU A 267 -15.40 32.08 -11.13
CA GLU A 267 -15.81 33.46 -10.84
C GLU A 267 -17.26 33.70 -11.24
N VAL A 268 -18.05 34.29 -10.35
CA VAL A 268 -19.48 34.53 -10.53
C VAL A 268 -19.86 35.97 -10.24
N ASP A 269 -20.75 36.54 -11.04
CA ASP A 269 -21.41 37.83 -10.75
C ASP A 269 -22.72 37.58 -9.99
N LEU A 270 -22.60 36.89 -8.84
CA LEU A 270 -23.71 36.62 -7.94
C LEU A 270 -23.42 37.21 -6.56
N PRO A 271 -24.44 37.66 -5.80
CA PRO A 271 -24.27 38.18 -4.45
C PRO A 271 -24.03 37.08 -3.41
N ILE A 272 -23.14 36.14 -3.72
CA ILE A 272 -22.70 35.09 -2.80
C ILE A 272 -21.84 35.69 -1.68
N LYS A 273 -21.94 35.10 -0.49
CA LYS A 273 -21.21 35.53 0.71
C LYS A 273 -20.21 34.45 1.11
N LYS A 274 -19.05 34.89 1.60
CA LYS A 274 -18.04 34.04 2.23
C LYS A 274 -18.24 34.01 3.74
N PHE A 275 -17.93 32.88 4.36
CA PHE A 275 -17.90 32.74 5.81
C PHE A 275 -16.45 32.82 6.30
N ARG A 276 -16.17 33.69 7.28
CA ARG A 276 -14.85 33.77 7.93
C ARG A 276 -14.98 33.17 9.31
N LYS A 277 -14.27 32.07 9.56
CA LYS A 277 -14.15 31.47 10.90
C LYS A 277 -12.82 31.88 11.50
N GLU A 278 -12.83 32.31 12.75
CA GLU A 278 -11.64 32.67 13.50
C GLU A 278 -11.52 31.76 14.73
N TRP A 279 -10.29 31.42 15.09
CA TRP A 279 -9.98 30.63 16.29
C TRP A 279 -8.54 30.92 16.75
N LYS A 280 -8.18 30.43 17.95
CA LYS A 280 -6.80 30.49 18.45
C LYS A 280 -6.09 29.16 18.21
N SER A 281 -4.84 29.18 17.77
CA SER A 281 -3.98 27.98 17.72
C SER A 281 -3.68 27.46 19.14
N SER A 282 -3.05 26.28 19.24
CA SER A 282 -2.56 25.76 20.53
C SER A 282 -1.60 26.71 21.25
N ASP A 283 -0.93 27.56 20.49
CA ASP A 283 0.11 28.47 20.96
C ASP A 283 -0.43 29.89 21.18
N GLY A 284 -1.74 30.09 21.02
CA GLY A 284 -2.44 31.36 21.28
C GLY A 284 -2.47 32.33 20.09
N GLU A 285 -1.98 31.93 18.92
CA GLU A 285 -1.98 32.76 17.72
C GLU A 285 -3.38 32.86 17.09
N ASP A 286 -3.71 34.02 16.53
CA ASP A 286 -4.95 34.22 15.77
C ASP A 286 -4.90 33.48 14.43
N MET A 287 -5.84 32.56 14.25
CA MET A 287 -6.04 31.80 13.02
C MET A 287 -7.38 32.17 12.40
N PHE A 288 -7.44 32.21 11.08
CA PHE A 288 -8.71 32.33 10.37
C PHE A 288 -8.74 31.47 9.11
N ALA A 289 -9.95 31.07 8.72
CA ALA A 289 -10.22 30.43 7.44
C ALA A 289 -11.42 31.12 6.79
N VAL A 290 -11.30 31.32 5.47
CA VAL A 290 -12.36 31.86 4.63
C VAL A 290 -12.96 30.71 3.85
N TYR A 291 -14.21 30.39 4.16
CA TYR A 291 -14.99 29.37 3.50
C TYR A 291 -15.87 30.01 2.43
N ARG A 292 -15.87 29.39 1.25
CA ARG A 292 -16.61 29.83 0.07
C ARG A 292 -17.59 28.74 -0.32
N PRO A 293 -18.80 29.10 -0.82
CA PRO A 293 -19.72 28.09 -1.33
C PRO A 293 -19.01 27.24 -2.39
N PHE A 294 -19.24 25.94 -2.35
CA PHE A 294 -18.69 25.00 -3.31
C PHE A 294 -19.69 23.90 -3.65
N MET A 295 -19.52 23.31 -4.83
CA MET A 295 -20.31 22.17 -5.28
C MET A 295 -19.42 21.04 -5.76
N ASP A 296 -19.80 19.82 -5.44
CA ASP A 296 -19.27 18.63 -6.11
C ASP A 296 -20.24 18.31 -7.27
N ILE A 297 -19.73 18.47 -8.49
CA ILE A 297 -20.48 18.24 -9.72
C ILE A 297 -20.01 16.93 -10.33
N GLY A 298 -20.92 15.97 -10.42
CA GLY A 298 -20.73 14.71 -11.09
C GLY A 298 -21.01 14.84 -12.58
N PHE A 299 -20.25 14.13 -13.41
CA PHE A 299 -20.46 14.04 -14.85
C PHE A 299 -19.78 12.82 -15.44
N HIS A 300 -20.25 12.41 -16.61
CA HIS A 300 -19.73 11.27 -17.34
C HIS A 300 -18.60 11.72 -18.27
N ILE A 301 -17.53 10.93 -18.34
CA ILE A 301 -16.47 11.06 -19.34
C ILE A 301 -16.41 9.73 -20.11
N ASP A 302 -16.54 9.78 -21.42
CA ASP A 302 -16.44 8.57 -22.25
C ASP A 302 -14.98 8.21 -22.60
N THR A 303 -14.77 7.18 -23.42
CA THR A 303 -13.42 6.77 -23.84
C THR A 303 -12.74 7.73 -24.81
N THR A 304 -13.47 8.69 -25.38
CA THR A 304 -12.95 9.71 -26.30
C THR A 304 -12.55 10.99 -25.55
N GLY A 305 -13.06 11.19 -24.34
CA GLY A 305 -12.87 12.39 -23.53
C GLY A 305 -14.06 13.34 -23.57
N GLU A 306 -15.14 12.96 -24.23
CA GLU A 306 -16.39 13.72 -24.28
C GLU A 306 -17.11 13.65 -22.93
N ILE A 307 -17.61 14.81 -22.50
CA ILE A 307 -18.26 14.97 -21.20
C ILE A 307 -19.78 15.13 -21.33
N SER A 308 -20.53 14.47 -20.47
CA SER A 308 -22.00 14.45 -20.52
C SER A 308 -22.64 14.22 -19.15
N ASN A 309 -23.97 14.22 -19.09
CA ASN A 309 -24.76 13.81 -17.91
C ASN A 309 -24.36 14.49 -16.58
N PHE A 310 -24.30 15.83 -16.58
CA PHE A 310 -23.98 16.61 -15.39
C PHE A 310 -25.07 16.50 -14.33
N HIS A 311 -24.66 16.29 -13.09
CA HIS A 311 -25.54 16.20 -11.93
C HIS A 311 -24.86 16.76 -10.68
N LEU A 312 -25.66 17.17 -9.69
CA LEU A 312 -25.15 17.69 -8.43
C LEU A 312 -24.97 16.53 -7.44
N ASN A 313 -23.73 16.25 -7.02
CA ASN A 313 -23.44 15.28 -5.99
C ASN A 313 -23.54 15.90 -4.59
N PHE A 314 -23.01 17.11 -4.44
CA PHE A 314 -23.01 17.81 -3.16
C PHE A 314 -23.01 19.32 -3.37
N PHE A 315 -23.70 20.04 -2.48
CA PHE A 315 -23.61 21.49 -2.40
C PHE A 315 -23.39 21.89 -0.95
N ASN A 316 -22.33 22.67 -0.73
CA ASN A 316 -22.14 23.38 0.52
C ASN A 316 -22.35 24.88 0.26
N PRO A 317 -23.43 25.47 0.79
CA PRO A 317 -23.66 26.90 0.63
C PRO A 317 -22.71 27.73 1.49
N GLU A 318 -22.04 27.16 2.49
CA GLU A 318 -21.32 27.79 3.61
C GLU A 318 -22.15 28.72 4.51
N LEU A 319 -23.12 29.43 3.93
CA LEU A 319 -24.10 30.28 4.61
C LEU A 319 -25.46 30.06 3.96
N ASP A 320 -26.51 29.91 4.75
CA ASP A 320 -27.90 29.71 4.26
C ASP A 320 -28.32 30.76 3.22
N TRP A 321 -27.78 31.98 3.29
CA TRP A 321 -27.99 33.03 2.28
C TRP A 321 -27.66 32.60 0.85
N ASN A 322 -26.67 31.72 0.69
CA ASN A 322 -26.21 31.25 -0.61
C ASN A 322 -27.10 30.15 -1.21
N GLU A 323 -27.98 29.51 -0.42
CA GLU A 323 -28.85 28.43 -0.89
C GLU A 323 -29.74 28.85 -2.06
N LYS A 324 -30.25 30.08 -2.02
CA LYS A 324 -31.09 30.63 -3.10
C LYS A 324 -30.39 30.74 -4.46
N TYR A 325 -29.06 30.65 -4.51
CA TYR A 325 -28.29 30.69 -5.75
C TYR A 325 -27.89 29.30 -6.26
N LYS A 326 -28.27 28.21 -5.58
CA LYS A 326 -27.87 26.83 -5.91
C LYS A 326 -28.01 26.51 -7.40
N ASP A 327 -29.18 26.69 -8.00
CA ASP A 327 -29.39 26.34 -9.41
C ASP A 327 -28.55 27.19 -10.37
N GLN A 328 -28.29 28.45 -10.02
CA GLN A 328 -27.45 29.36 -10.82
C GLN A 328 -25.98 28.96 -10.73
N LEU A 329 -25.51 28.66 -9.51
CA LEU A 329 -24.14 28.18 -9.25
C LEU A 329 -23.90 26.84 -9.95
N PHE A 330 -24.86 25.92 -9.93
CA PHE A 330 -24.75 24.66 -10.67
C PHE A 330 -24.56 24.89 -12.18
N LYS A 331 -25.39 25.76 -12.80
CA LYS A 331 -25.26 26.12 -14.22
C LYS A 331 -23.91 26.75 -14.54
N LEU A 332 -23.42 27.66 -13.68
CA LEU A 332 -22.12 28.30 -13.83
C LEU A 332 -20.97 27.31 -13.66
N GLY A 333 -21.09 26.37 -12.71
CA GLY A 333 -20.14 25.30 -12.51
C GLY A 333 -20.06 24.37 -13.72
N VAL A 334 -21.19 23.91 -14.24
CA VAL A 334 -21.24 23.11 -15.49
C VAL A 334 -20.63 23.86 -16.66
N LYS A 335 -20.92 25.17 -16.79
CA LYS A 335 -20.29 26.00 -17.82
C LYS A 335 -18.76 26.01 -17.68
N ARG A 336 -18.25 26.22 -16.47
CA ARG A 336 -16.81 26.23 -16.20
C ARG A 336 -16.15 24.89 -16.56
N ILE A 337 -16.77 23.75 -16.24
CA ILE A 337 -16.26 22.43 -16.61
C ILE A 337 -16.17 22.29 -18.14
N LYS A 338 -17.17 22.79 -18.87
CA LYS A 338 -17.23 22.71 -20.34
C LYS A 338 -16.24 23.62 -21.08
N GLU A 339 -15.70 24.65 -20.43
CA GLU A 339 -14.66 25.50 -21.01
C GLU A 339 -13.39 24.69 -21.31
N ASP A 340 -13.11 23.65 -20.50
CA ASP A 340 -12.04 22.69 -20.73
C ASP A 340 -12.57 21.52 -21.60
N SER A 341 -12.53 21.71 -22.91
CA SER A 341 -13.42 21.01 -23.86
C SER A 341 -13.10 19.52 -24.09
N ILE A 342 -11.96 19.02 -23.62
CA ILE A 342 -11.55 17.62 -23.81
C ILE A 342 -10.88 17.13 -22.53
N TRP A 343 -11.49 16.13 -21.90
CA TRP A 343 -10.91 15.45 -20.74
C TRP A 343 -10.08 14.26 -21.18
N ILE A 344 -8.97 13.99 -20.49
CA ILE A 344 -8.25 12.72 -20.65
C ILE A 344 -9.04 11.65 -19.86
N PRO A 345 -9.52 10.57 -20.52
CA PRO A 345 -10.26 9.51 -19.84
C PRO A 345 -9.42 8.78 -18.80
N GLY A 346 -10.10 8.22 -17.79
CA GLY A 346 -9.46 7.32 -16.84
C GLY A 346 -8.97 6.03 -17.50
N LYS A 347 -8.02 5.35 -16.86
CA LYS A 347 -7.49 4.06 -17.32
C LYS A 347 -7.43 3.02 -16.21
N ILE A 348 -7.64 1.78 -16.62
CA ILE A 348 -7.42 0.57 -15.82
C ILE A 348 -6.56 -0.37 -16.66
N LEU A 349 -5.42 -0.81 -16.13
CA LEU A 349 -4.42 -1.60 -16.85
C LEU A 349 -3.99 -0.95 -18.19
N GLY A 350 -3.96 0.39 -18.24
CA GLY A 350 -3.65 1.17 -19.44
C GLY A 350 -4.77 1.25 -20.48
N ILE A 351 -5.91 0.60 -20.25
CA ILE A 351 -7.09 0.63 -21.13
C ILE A 351 -7.96 1.83 -20.72
N LYS A 352 -8.32 2.68 -21.68
CA LYS A 352 -9.27 3.78 -21.45
C LYS A 352 -10.65 3.22 -21.09
N VAL A 353 -11.25 3.76 -20.03
CA VAL A 353 -12.59 3.39 -19.57
C VAL A 353 -13.49 4.61 -19.52
N ARG A 354 -14.79 4.39 -19.58
CA ARG A 354 -15.79 5.44 -19.33
C ARG A 354 -15.86 5.66 -17.83
N THR A 355 -15.83 6.91 -17.38
CA THR A 355 -15.80 7.22 -15.95
C THR A 355 -16.96 8.09 -15.49
N ASN A 356 -17.52 7.76 -14.34
CA ASN A 356 -18.34 8.67 -13.56
C ASN A 356 -17.38 9.56 -12.75
N ASN A 357 -17.19 10.79 -13.21
CA ASN A 357 -16.24 11.74 -12.64
C ASN A 357 -16.91 12.73 -11.69
N ASN A 358 -16.13 13.30 -10.79
CA ASN A 358 -16.59 14.33 -9.88
C ASN A 358 -15.54 15.42 -9.72
N VAL A 359 -15.95 16.67 -9.85
CA VAL A 359 -15.09 17.83 -9.60
C VAL A 359 -15.72 18.72 -8.53
N ARG A 360 -14.89 19.28 -7.66
CA ARG A 360 -15.33 20.28 -6.69
C ARG A 360 -15.10 21.67 -7.26
N ILE A 361 -16.13 22.48 -7.33
CA ILE A 361 -16.05 23.86 -7.83
C ILE A 361 -16.25 24.82 -6.68
N HIS A 362 -15.23 25.60 -6.38
CA HIS A 362 -15.30 26.73 -5.45
C HIS A 362 -15.75 27.99 -6.19
N PHE A 363 -16.75 28.68 -5.65
CA PHE A 363 -17.28 29.89 -6.26
C PHE A 363 -16.71 31.14 -5.62
N GLU A 364 -16.23 32.06 -6.46
CA GLU A 364 -15.69 33.35 -6.05
C GLU A 364 -16.51 34.47 -6.67
N ARG A 365 -16.89 35.46 -5.87
CA ARG A 365 -17.56 36.63 -6.41
C ARG A 365 -16.53 37.47 -7.18
N LYS A 366 -16.89 37.94 -8.38
CA LYS A 366 -16.08 38.94 -9.07
C LYS A 366 -16.04 40.21 -8.25
N ASP A 367 -14.85 40.63 -7.84
CA ASP A 367 -14.65 41.94 -7.25
C ASP A 367 -14.98 42.99 -8.32
N LYS A 368 -15.82 43.96 -7.95
CA LYS A 368 -16.17 45.11 -8.81
C LYS A 368 -15.27 46.28 -8.51
#